data_AF-A0A0P6X2Q9-F1
#
_entry.id   AF-A0A0P6X2Q9-F1
#
_cell.length_a   1.000
_cell.length_b   1.000
_cell.length_c   1.000
_cell.angle_alpha   90.00
_cell.angle_beta   90.00
_cell.angle_gamma   90.00
#
_symmetry.space_group_name_H-M   'P 1'
#
loop_
_entity.id
_entity.type
_entity.pdbx_description
1 polymer ?
#
loop_
_entity_poly.entity_id
_entity_poly.type
_entity_poly.pdbx_seq_one_letter_code
_entity_poly.pdbx_strand_id
1 'polypeptide(L)'
;MAASLVGVYLVSTIGLTVLLDIYPDLARYAPALFPILALVGAVNLALCSGHRRRLAGIAQDRAERKAERQAVRPTTGSLTELLASNAASNTVTPDSSLVKARQARAVIQGNRMDNLLTLFRDNPTIGVTDAARTLNMSRQMVYSYLERLETEGRIRRNGHGVKIIKG
;
A
#
# COMPACT_ATOMS: atom_id res chain seq x y z
N MET A 1 11.74 1.10 -10.08
CA MET A 1 12.00 1.96 -11.25
C MET A 1 13.29 1.56 -11.97
N ALA A 2 14.45 1.48 -11.30
CA ALA A 2 15.70 1.07 -11.96
C ALA A 2 15.71 -0.41 -12.42
N ALA A 3 15.27 -1.35 -11.57
CA ALA A 3 15.23 -2.77 -11.91
C ALA A 3 14.31 -3.10 -13.10
N SER A 4 13.21 -2.36 -13.26
CA SER A 4 12.29 -2.51 -14.41
C SER A 4 12.90 -2.00 -15.72
N LEU A 5 13.69 -0.92 -15.66
CA LEU A 5 14.41 -0.39 -16.82
C LEU A 5 15.45 -1.39 -17.33
N VAL A 6 16.20 -2.03 -16.41
CA VAL A 6 17.19 -3.06 -16.74
C VAL A 6 16.53 -4.28 -17.36
N GLY A 7 15.39 -4.72 -16.82
CA GLY A 7 14.64 -5.85 -17.39
C GLY A 7 14.12 -5.57 -18.80
N VAL A 8 13.58 -4.37 -19.04
CA VAL A 8 13.10 -3.96 -20.37
C VAL A 8 14.24 -3.87 -21.38
N TYR A 9 15.39 -3.32 -20.96
CA TYR A 9 16.57 -3.24 -21.81
C TYR A 9 17.06 -4.64 -22.23
N LEU A 10 17.22 -5.55 -21.27
CA LEU A 10 17.65 -6.94 -21.54
C LEU A 10 16.72 -7.66 -22.51
N VAL A 11 15.41 -7.58 -22.29
CA VAL A 11 14.42 -8.23 -23.16
C VAL A 11 14.45 -7.59 -24.56
N SER A 12 14.59 -6.27 -24.64
CA SER A 12 14.64 -5.56 -25.92
C SER A 12 15.93 -5.88 -26.70
N THR A 13 17.07 -5.96 -26.03
CA THR A 13 18.35 -6.28 -26.68
C THR A 13 18.35 -7.71 -27.20
N ILE A 14 17.94 -8.68 -26.37
CA ILE A 14 17.89 -10.10 -26.76
C ILE A 14 16.88 -10.31 -27.89
N GLY A 15 15.70 -9.69 -27.79
CA GLY A 15 14.67 -9.78 -28.83
C GLY A 15 15.15 -9.19 -30.17
N LEU A 16 15.86 -8.06 -30.14
CA LEU A 16 16.40 -7.42 -31.33
C LEU A 16 17.51 -8.26 -31.97
N THR A 17 18.41 -8.83 -31.17
CA THR A 17 19.48 -9.72 -31.66
C THR A 17 18.91 -10.97 -32.32
N VAL A 18 17.96 -11.64 -31.67
CA VAL A 18 17.30 -12.84 -32.22
C VAL A 18 16.51 -12.49 -33.49
N LEU A 19 15.88 -11.32 -33.55
CA LEU A 19 15.14 -10.87 -34.73
C LEU A 19 16.06 -10.57 -35.93
N LEU A 20 17.22 -9.95 -35.70
CA LEU A 20 18.21 -9.69 -36.75
C LEU A 20 18.87 -10.98 -37.26
N ASP A 21 19.08 -11.95 -36.38
CA ASP A 21 19.74 -13.22 -36.71
C ASP A 21 18.83 -14.17 -37.51
N ILE A 22 17.51 -14.10 -37.30
CA ILE A 22 16.55 -14.96 -38.00
C ILE A 22 16.28 -14.49 -39.45
N TYR A 23 16.49 -13.21 -39.80
CA TYR A 23 16.07 -12.69 -41.13
C TYR A 23 16.96 -11.57 -41.72
N PRO A 24 17.93 -11.88 -42.61
CA PRO A 24 18.52 -10.90 -43.52
C PRO A 24 17.58 -10.47 -44.67
N ASP A 25 16.41 -11.11 -44.82
CA ASP A 25 15.44 -10.93 -45.94
C ASP A 25 14.11 -10.25 -45.49
N LEU A 26 14.19 -9.47 -44.41
CA LEU A 26 13.06 -8.98 -43.58
C LEU A 26 12.02 -8.11 -44.32
N ALA A 27 12.33 -7.64 -45.53
CA ALA A 27 11.38 -6.88 -46.35
C ALA A 27 10.13 -7.70 -46.74
N ARG A 28 10.24 -9.03 -46.85
CA ARG A 28 9.12 -9.88 -47.30
C ARG A 28 8.08 -10.17 -46.20
N TYR A 29 8.44 -9.99 -44.93
CA TYR A 29 7.62 -10.33 -43.77
C TYR A 29 7.01 -9.12 -43.06
N ALA A 30 7.25 -7.90 -43.55
CA ALA A 30 6.71 -6.67 -42.97
C ALA A 30 5.19 -6.72 -42.69
N PRO A 31 4.31 -7.28 -43.56
CA PRO A 31 2.88 -7.37 -43.28
C PRO A 31 2.52 -8.32 -42.12
N ALA A 32 3.37 -9.32 -41.83
CA ALA A 32 3.14 -10.31 -40.78
C ALA A 32 3.63 -9.83 -39.40
N LEU A 33 4.51 -8.84 -39.35
CA LEU A 33 5.05 -8.29 -38.09
C LEU A 33 4.06 -7.36 -37.38
N PHE A 34 3.29 -6.56 -38.13
CA PHE A 34 2.28 -5.66 -37.57
C PHE A 34 1.28 -6.32 -36.60
N PRO A 35 0.63 -7.45 -36.95
CA PRO A 35 -0.31 -8.10 -36.03
C PRO A 35 0.37 -8.71 -34.81
N ILE A 36 1.61 -9.21 -34.93
CA ILE A 36 2.37 -9.76 -33.80
C ILE A 36 2.75 -8.63 -32.83
N LEU A 37 3.20 -7.49 -33.35
CA LEU A 37 3.52 -6.30 -32.55
C LEU A 37 2.26 -5.71 -31.88
N ALA A 38 1.14 -5.65 -32.60
CA ALA A 38 -0.14 -5.20 -32.07
C ALA A 38 -0.64 -6.11 -30.94
N LEU A 39 -0.50 -7.43 -31.09
CA LEU A 39 -0.87 -8.40 -30.07
C LEU A 39 -0.02 -8.24 -28.81
N VAL A 40 1.31 -8.11 -28.95
CA VAL A 40 2.23 -7.88 -27.82
C VAL A 40 1.88 -6.56 -27.12
N GLY A 41 1.61 -5.50 -27.87
CA GLY A 41 1.16 -4.21 -27.33
C GLY A 41 -0.16 -4.30 -26.56
N ALA A 42 -1.14 -5.02 -27.11
CA ALA A 42 -2.44 -5.23 -26.50
C ALA A 42 -2.37 -6.06 -25.21
N VAL A 43 -1.56 -7.12 -25.17
CA VAL A 43 -1.35 -7.94 -23.96
C VAL A 43 -0.68 -7.11 -22.87
N ASN A 44 0.36 -6.33 -23.22
CA ASN A 44 1.06 -5.48 -22.26
C ASN A 44 0.14 -4.38 -21.70
N LEU A 45 -0.69 -3.77 -22.55
CA LEU A 45 -1.71 -2.80 -22.16
C LEU A 45 -2.80 -3.44 -21.28
N ALA A 46 -3.23 -4.67 -21.60
CA ALA A 46 -4.22 -5.41 -20.83
C ALA A 46 -3.71 -5.81 -19.45
N LEU A 47 -2.45 -6.26 -19.33
CA LEU A 47 -1.79 -6.55 -18.04
C LEU A 47 -1.73 -5.30 -17.15
N CYS A 48 -1.40 -4.14 -17.74
CA CYS A 48 -1.42 -2.86 -17.03
C CYS A 48 -2.85 -2.37 -16.69
N SER A 49 -3.86 -2.76 -17.48
CA SER A 49 -5.25 -2.34 -17.30
C SER A 49 -5.89 -2.89 -16.02
N GLY A 50 -5.52 -4.12 -15.62
CA GLY A 50 -6.07 -4.78 -14.43
C GLY A 50 -5.77 -4.04 -13.12
N HIS A 51 -4.63 -3.34 -13.06
CA HIS A 51 -4.22 -2.57 -11.88
C HIS A 51 -4.79 -1.15 -11.88
N ARG A 52 -4.84 -0.50 -13.05
CA ARG A 52 -5.47 0.83 -13.20
C ARG A 52 -6.96 0.81 -12.90
N ARG A 53 -7.68 -0.24 -13.28
CA ARG A 53 -9.14 -0.34 -13.07
C ARG A 53 -9.52 -0.42 -11.59
N ARG A 54 -8.70 -1.10 -10.76
CA ARG A 54 -8.87 -1.16 -9.30
C ARG A 54 -8.59 0.19 -8.60
N LEU A 55 -7.60 0.94 -9.07
CA LEU A 55 -7.26 2.24 -8.50
C LEU A 55 -8.21 3.35 -8.97
N ALA A 56 -8.65 3.32 -10.23
CA ALA A 56 -9.56 4.31 -10.80
C ALA A 56 -10.95 4.28 -10.16
N GLY A 57 -11.51 3.09 -9.87
CA GLY A 57 -12.79 2.99 -9.17
C GLY A 57 -12.74 3.58 -7.75
N ILE A 58 -11.66 3.33 -7.00
CA ILE A 58 -11.47 3.90 -5.66
C ILE A 58 -11.23 5.42 -5.73
N ALA A 59 -10.58 5.92 -6.78
CA ALA A 59 -10.36 7.35 -6.98
C ALA A 59 -11.65 8.09 -7.36
N GLN A 60 -12.52 7.49 -8.19
CA GLN A 60 -13.81 8.07 -8.57
C GLN A 60 -14.78 8.09 -7.38
N ASP A 61 -14.92 6.99 -6.64
CA ASP A 61 -15.75 6.96 -5.42
C ASP A 61 -15.30 8.00 -4.39
N ARG A 62 -13.98 8.25 -4.29
CA ARG A 62 -13.43 9.27 -3.40
C ARG A 62 -13.62 10.68 -3.94
N ALA A 63 -13.63 10.88 -5.25
CA ALA A 63 -13.86 12.18 -5.87
C ALA A 63 -15.34 12.58 -5.73
N GLU A 64 -16.25 11.65 -5.95
CA GLU A 64 -17.70 11.86 -5.81
C GLU A 64 -18.07 12.19 -4.36
N ARG A 65 -17.60 11.39 -3.39
CA ARG A 65 -17.80 11.70 -1.95
C ARG A 65 -17.11 13.00 -1.50
N LYS A 66 -16.07 13.46 -2.19
CA LYS A 66 -15.43 14.76 -1.90
C LYS A 66 -16.22 15.93 -2.50
N ALA A 67 -16.83 15.74 -3.66
CA ALA A 67 -17.70 16.75 -4.27
C ALA A 67 -18.95 16.98 -3.43
N GLU A 68 -19.59 15.91 -2.93
CA GLU A 68 -20.75 16.01 -2.01
C GLU A 68 -20.39 16.77 -0.72
N ARG A 69 -19.22 16.50 -0.14
CA ARG A 69 -18.76 17.19 1.08
C ARG A 69 -18.40 18.66 0.86
N GLN A 70 -18.06 19.05 -0.37
CA GLN A 70 -17.74 20.44 -0.69
C GLN A 70 -19.00 21.24 -1.06
N ALA A 71 -20.00 20.60 -1.66
CA ALA A 71 -21.30 21.21 -1.90
C ALA A 71 -22.06 21.51 -0.59
N VAL A 72 -21.82 20.74 0.46
CA VAL A 72 -22.40 20.93 1.81
C VAL A 72 -21.52 21.81 2.70
N ARG A 73 -20.54 22.53 2.15
CA ARG A 73 -19.72 23.44 2.96
C ARG A 73 -20.54 24.71 3.26
N PRO A 74 -20.92 24.96 4.53
CA PRO A 74 -21.68 26.15 4.87
C PRO A 74 -20.87 27.39 4.48
N THR A 75 -21.45 28.22 3.62
CA THR A 75 -20.96 29.56 3.30
C THR A 75 -20.80 30.36 4.60
N THR A 76 -19.80 31.24 4.64
CA THR A 76 -19.34 31.97 5.84
C THR A 76 -20.46 32.66 6.65
N GLY A 77 -21.63 32.94 6.07
CA GLY A 77 -22.81 33.42 6.79
C GLY A 77 -23.43 32.40 7.78
N SER A 78 -23.32 31.10 7.49
CA SER A 78 -23.84 30.02 8.33
C SER A 78 -22.99 29.75 9.59
N LEU A 79 -21.72 30.19 9.64
CA LEU A 79 -20.90 30.06 10.85
C LEU A 79 -21.45 30.89 12.02
N THR A 80 -21.96 32.09 11.74
CA THR A 80 -22.60 32.97 12.74
C THR A 80 -23.91 32.39 13.24
N GLU A 81 -24.69 31.77 12.36
CA GLU A 81 -25.97 31.13 12.68
C GLU A 81 -25.78 29.79 13.40
N LEU A 82 -24.71 29.05 13.07
CA LEU A 82 -24.28 27.83 13.77
C LEU A 82 -23.71 28.14 15.15
N LEU A 83 -22.95 29.23 15.34
CA LEU A 83 -22.47 29.64 16.66
C LEU A 83 -23.62 30.06 17.59
N ALA A 84 -24.64 30.75 17.05
CA ALA A 84 -25.84 31.14 17.79
C ALA A 84 -26.72 29.93 18.15
N SER A 85 -26.84 28.94 17.26
CA SER A 85 -27.61 27.70 17.52
C SER A 85 -26.85 26.68 18.37
N ASN A 86 -25.52 26.66 18.34
CA ASN A 86 -24.69 25.76 19.15
C ASN A 86 -24.64 26.19 20.64
N ALA A 87 -24.92 27.47 20.94
CA ALA A 87 -25.13 27.92 22.31
C ALA A 87 -26.43 27.34 22.93
N ALA A 88 -27.41 26.98 22.10
CA ALA A 88 -28.70 26.42 22.51
C ALA A 88 -28.76 24.87 22.44
N SER A 89 -27.76 24.19 21.87
CA SER A 89 -27.79 22.75 21.59
C SER A 89 -26.58 21.99 22.14
N ASN A 90 -26.24 22.23 23.41
CA ASN A 90 -25.23 21.46 24.12
C ASN A 90 -25.76 20.09 24.61
N THR A 91 -26.22 19.22 23.70
CA THR A 91 -26.40 17.78 23.98
C THR A 91 -26.26 16.91 22.72
N VAL A 92 -25.39 17.27 21.77
CA VAL A 92 -25.01 16.31 20.72
C VAL A 92 -23.80 15.52 21.22
N THR A 93 -24.03 14.35 21.84
CA THR A 93 -22.99 13.35 22.10
C THR A 93 -22.47 12.80 20.77
N PRO A 94 -21.26 13.15 20.31
CA PRO A 94 -20.75 12.60 19.05
C PRO A 94 -20.39 11.12 19.25
N ASP A 95 -21.06 10.25 18.48
CA ASP A 95 -20.65 8.90 18.08
C ASP A 95 -19.73 8.12 19.05
N SER A 96 -20.27 7.75 20.20
CA SER A 96 -19.65 6.81 21.16
C SER A 96 -19.17 5.51 20.47
N SER A 97 -19.87 5.05 19.45
CA SER A 97 -19.56 3.83 18.69
C SER A 97 -18.26 3.94 17.90
N LEU A 98 -18.01 5.07 17.22
CA LEU A 98 -16.79 5.30 16.44
C LEU A 98 -15.56 5.46 17.35
N VAL A 99 -15.73 6.13 18.48
CA VAL A 99 -14.68 6.27 19.50
C VAL A 99 -14.34 4.89 20.08
N LYS A 100 -15.35 4.09 20.46
CA LYS A 100 -15.17 2.71 20.94
C LYS A 100 -14.50 1.81 19.90
N ALA A 101 -14.89 1.92 18.63
CA ALA A 101 -14.28 1.13 17.55
C ALA A 101 -12.81 1.50 17.30
N ARG A 102 -12.45 2.78 17.39
CA ARG A 102 -11.05 3.24 17.30
C ARG A 102 -10.24 2.75 18.49
N GLN A 103 -10.80 2.83 19.71
CA GLN A 103 -10.16 2.33 20.92
C GLN A 103 -9.94 0.82 20.86
N ALA A 104 -10.94 0.03 20.44
CA ALA A 104 -10.81 -1.41 20.29
C ALA A 104 -9.70 -1.80 19.30
N ARG A 105 -9.61 -1.08 18.16
CA ARG A 105 -8.53 -1.29 17.19
C ARG A 105 -7.14 -0.95 17.76
N ALA A 106 -7.04 0.11 18.54
CA ALA A 106 -5.78 0.50 19.19
C ALA A 106 -5.32 -0.56 20.21
N VAL A 107 -6.25 -1.11 21.00
CA VAL A 107 -5.96 -2.19 21.96
C VAL A 107 -5.50 -3.46 21.24
N ILE A 108 -6.21 -3.87 20.18
CA ILE A 108 -5.81 -5.05 19.39
C ILE A 108 -4.42 -4.86 18.78
N GLN A 109 -4.11 -3.65 18.30
CA GLN A 109 -2.79 -3.33 17.77
C GLN A 109 -1.70 -3.40 18.85
N GLY A 110 -1.96 -2.86 20.05
CA GLY A 110 -1.05 -2.93 21.18
C GLY A 110 -0.73 -4.38 21.56
N ASN A 111 -1.76 -5.19 21.78
CA ASN A 111 -1.60 -6.61 22.13
C ASN A 111 -0.76 -7.37 21.09
N ARG A 112 -0.90 -7.05 19.81
CA ARG A 112 -0.10 -7.67 18.73
C ARG A 112 1.36 -7.24 18.78
N MET A 113 1.65 -5.97 19.10
CA MET A 113 3.01 -5.48 19.27
C MET A 113 3.68 -6.09 20.50
N ASP A 114 2.94 -6.24 21.60
CA ASP A 114 3.48 -6.86 22.81
C ASP A 114 3.74 -8.36 22.61
N ASN A 115 2.86 -9.09 21.91
CA ASN A 115 3.11 -10.48 21.51
C ASN A 115 4.37 -10.61 20.64
N LEU A 116 4.60 -9.65 19.73
CA LEU A 116 5.81 -9.61 18.92
C LEU A 116 7.06 -9.39 19.79
N LEU A 117 6.98 -8.48 20.75
CA LEU A 117 8.08 -8.22 21.68
C LEU A 117 8.39 -9.44 22.55
N THR A 118 7.38 -10.10 23.11
CA THR A 118 7.54 -11.34 23.87
C THR A 118 8.20 -12.42 23.01
N LEU A 119 7.76 -12.58 21.77
CA LEU A 119 8.33 -13.59 20.88
C LEU A 119 9.81 -13.33 20.56
N PHE A 120 10.21 -12.07 20.33
CA PHE A 120 11.62 -11.71 20.13
C PHE A 120 12.44 -11.75 21.42
N ARG A 121 11.80 -11.63 22.59
CA ARG A 121 12.46 -11.82 23.88
C ARG A 121 12.83 -13.28 24.09
N ASP A 122 11.89 -14.18 23.79
CA ASP A 122 12.08 -15.62 23.94
C ASP A 122 13.01 -16.18 22.86
N ASN A 123 12.99 -15.58 21.66
CA ASN A 123 13.78 -16.00 20.50
C ASN A 123 14.50 -14.81 19.85
N PRO A 124 15.65 -14.35 20.38
CA PRO A 124 16.32 -13.13 19.92
C PRO A 124 16.90 -13.23 18.49
N THR A 125 17.11 -14.44 17.99
CA THR A 125 17.64 -14.73 16.66
C THR A 125 16.56 -15.11 15.64
N ILE A 126 15.27 -15.10 16.02
CA ILE A 126 14.20 -15.47 15.10
C ILE A 126 14.14 -14.48 13.93
N GLY A 127 14.07 -15.03 12.71
CA GLY A 127 13.91 -14.22 11.51
C GLY A 127 12.54 -13.58 11.44
N VAL A 128 12.44 -12.42 10.79
CA VAL A 128 11.18 -11.70 10.53
C VAL A 128 10.15 -12.61 9.83
N THR A 129 10.61 -13.48 8.93
CA THR A 129 9.77 -14.45 8.23
C THR A 129 9.15 -15.48 9.16
N ASP A 130 9.89 -15.96 10.15
CA ASP A 130 9.42 -16.98 11.07
C ASP A 130 8.53 -16.36 12.16
N ALA A 131 8.88 -15.18 12.66
CA ALA A 131 8.01 -14.40 13.55
C ALA A 131 6.64 -14.12 12.91
N ALA A 132 6.61 -13.79 11.62
CA ALA A 132 5.38 -13.59 10.86
C ALA A 132 4.52 -14.86 10.80
N ARG A 133 5.13 -16.03 10.62
CA ARG A 133 4.43 -17.32 10.60
C ARG A 133 3.89 -17.68 11.98
N THR A 134 4.71 -17.53 13.03
CA THR A 134 4.32 -17.88 14.40
C THR A 134 3.16 -17.03 14.91
N LEU A 135 3.11 -15.74 14.55
CA LEU A 135 2.06 -14.82 14.99
C LEU A 135 0.91 -14.67 13.99
N ASN A 136 0.91 -15.43 12.89
CA ASN A 136 -0.07 -15.36 11.80
C ASN A 136 -0.28 -13.90 11.31
N MET A 137 0.84 -13.22 11.02
CA MET A 137 0.87 -11.84 10.52
C MET A 137 1.60 -11.77 9.18
N SER A 138 1.31 -10.73 8.39
CA SER A 138 2.08 -10.49 7.17
C SER A 138 3.50 -10.01 7.50
N ARG A 139 4.48 -10.37 6.67
CA ARG A 139 5.87 -9.91 6.84
C ARG A 139 5.97 -8.38 6.89
N GLN A 140 5.16 -7.68 6.11
CA GLN A 140 5.12 -6.23 6.07
C GLN A 140 4.62 -5.63 7.40
N MET A 141 3.64 -6.26 8.05
CA MET A 141 3.18 -5.84 9.37
C MET A 141 4.26 -6.01 10.42
N VAL A 142 5.02 -7.11 10.37
CA VAL A 142 6.15 -7.32 11.28
C VAL A 142 7.21 -6.22 11.09
N TYR A 143 7.57 -5.89 9.85
CA TYR A 143 8.51 -4.78 9.59
C TYR A 143 8.01 -3.43 10.13
N SER A 144 6.73 -3.12 9.94
CA SER A 144 6.12 -1.88 10.43
C SER A 144 6.08 -1.82 11.95
N TYR A 145 5.79 -2.94 12.63
CA TYR A 145 5.79 -3.00 14.09
C TYR A 145 7.21 -2.93 14.64
N LEU A 146 8.19 -3.55 14.00
CA LEU A 146 9.59 -3.40 14.38
C LEU A 146 10.07 -1.95 14.23
N GLU A 147 9.71 -1.25 13.15
CA GLU A 147 10.05 0.16 12.95
C GLU A 147 9.44 1.03 14.06
N ARG A 148 8.20 0.75 14.44
CA ARG A 148 7.52 1.44 15.52
C ARG A 148 8.16 1.17 16.88
N LEU A 149 8.45 -0.09 17.20
CA LEU A 149 9.13 -0.48 18.45
C LEU A 149 10.55 0.10 18.54
N GLU A 150 11.22 0.29 17.41
CA GLU A 150 12.54 0.93 17.31
C GLU A 150 12.44 2.44 17.54
N THR A 151 11.43 3.09 16.94
CA THR A 151 11.12 4.51 17.17
C THR A 151 10.77 4.78 18.63
N GLU A 152 10.06 3.86 19.28
CA GLU A 152 9.73 3.90 20.70
C GLU A 152 10.93 3.56 21.61
N GLY A 153 12.07 3.17 21.04
CA GLY A 153 13.28 2.81 21.78
C GLY A 153 13.18 1.50 22.58
N ARG A 154 12.17 0.66 22.28
CA ARG A 154 11.98 -0.65 22.93
C ARG A 154 12.91 -1.70 22.36
N ILE A 155 13.28 -1.59 21.08
CA ILE A 155 14.18 -2.54 20.38
C ILE A 155 15.26 -1.83 19.57
N ARG A 156 16.33 -2.58 19.23
CA ARG A 156 17.37 -2.21 18.28
C ARG A 156 17.63 -3.37 17.31
N ARG A 157 17.77 -3.07 16.02
CA ARG A 157 18.14 -4.08 15.01
C ARG A 157 19.67 -4.22 14.97
N ASN A 158 20.16 -5.47 15.05
CA ASN A 158 21.61 -5.77 15.07
C ASN A 158 22.09 -6.51 13.81
N GLY A 159 21.34 -6.45 12.69
CA GLY A 159 21.69 -7.14 11.44
C GLY A 159 21.48 -8.67 11.45
N HIS A 160 21.57 -9.31 12.62
CA HIS A 160 21.36 -10.76 12.81
C HIS A 160 20.08 -11.09 13.61
N GLY A 161 19.34 -10.08 14.04
CA GLY A 161 18.17 -10.23 14.91
C GLY A 161 17.75 -8.92 15.56
N VAL A 162 16.83 -9.01 16.53
CA VAL A 162 16.27 -7.87 17.27
C VAL A 162 16.75 -7.95 18.72
N LYS A 163 17.36 -6.88 19.23
CA LYS A 163 17.78 -6.76 20.63
C LYS A 163 16.81 -5.83 21.38
N ILE A 164 16.25 -6.30 22.46
CA ILE A 164 15.34 -5.51 23.31
C ILE A 164 16.18 -4.60 24.21
N ILE A 165 15.84 -3.31 24.25
CA ILE A 165 16.50 -2.29 25.08
C ILE A 165 15.65 -1.99 26.33
N LYS A 166 14.32 -1.95 26.18
CA LYS A 166 13.35 -1.76 27.27
C LYS A 166 12.18 -2.72 27.08
N GLY A 167 11.93 -3.54 28.10
CA GLY A 167 10.84 -4.50 28.20
C GLY A 167 9.71 -3.96 29.04
#